data_AF-A0A954ST45-F1
#
_entry.id   AF-A0A954ST45-F1
#
_cell.length_a   1.000
_cell.length_b   1.000
_cell.length_c   1.000
_cell.angle_alpha   90.00
_cell.angle_beta   90.00
_cell.angle_gamma   90.00
#
_symmetry.space_group_name_H-M   'P 1'
#
loop_
_entity.id
_entity.type
_entity.pdbx_description
1 polymer ?
#
loop_
_entity_poly.entity_id
_entity_poly.type
_entity_poly.pdbx_seq_one_letter_code
_entity_poly.pdbx_strand_id
1 'polypeptide(L)' 'FHPHLTLARVKGPLSPSLRKLWLANQQTDFGPITIDSLTLFQSQLTPQSATYINLASIPLPRQHCPSTG' A
#
# COMPACT_ATOMS: atom_id res chain seq x y z
N PHE A 1 -5.33 9.84 10.79
CA PHE A 1 -5.15 8.86 9.70
C PHE A 1 -4.04 9.36 8.79
N HIS A 2 -3.00 8.56 8.55
CA HIS A 2 -1.88 8.90 7.66
C HIS A 2 -1.79 7.81 6.58
N PRO A 3 -2.37 8.00 5.39
CA PRO A 3 -2.37 6.99 4.34
C PRO A 3 -0.93 6.75 3.88
N HIS A 4 -0.49 5.50 3.91
CA HIS A 4 0.82 5.09 3.45
C HIS A 4 0.78 3.65 2.95
N LEU A 5 1.64 3.33 1.99
CA LEU A 5 1.86 1.96 1.54
C LEU A 5 3.05 1.38 2.32
N THR A 6 2.80 0.38 3.16
CA THR A 6 3.90 -0.33 3.84
C THR A 6 4.62 -1.21 2.82
N LEU A 7 5.89 -0.91 2.55
CA LEU A 7 6.72 -1.72 1.65
C LEU A 7 7.37 -2.90 2.37
N ALA A 8 7.95 -2.64 3.56
CA ALA A 8 8.66 -3.63 4.35
C ALA A 8 8.72 -3.22 5.83
N ARG A 9 9.07 -4.18 6.68
CA ARG A 9 9.39 -3.94 8.10
C ARG A 9 10.81 -4.44 8.36
N VAL A 10 11.70 -3.53 8.76
CA VAL A 10 13.09 -3.88 9.10
C VAL A 10 13.12 -4.39 10.54
N LYS A 11 13.68 -5.60 10.74
CA LYS A 11 13.97 -6.14 12.07
C LYS A 11 15.45 -5.90 12.38
N GLY A 12 15.74 -5.22 13.48
CA GLY A 12 17.12 -4.87 13.85
C GLY A 12 17.62 -3.57 13.20
N PRO A 13 18.92 -3.28 13.29
CA PRO A 13 19.49 -2.02 12.81
C PRO A 13 19.43 -1.90 11.28
N LEU A 14 19.25 -0.68 10.80
CA LEU A 14 19.22 -0.37 9.37
C LEU A 14 20.63 -0.53 8.78
N SER A 15 20.78 -1.37 7.76
CA SER A 15 22.07 -1.53 7.09
C SER A 15 22.44 -0.26 6.30
N PRO A 16 23.74 0.07 6.16
CA PRO A 16 24.17 1.23 5.37
C PRO A 16 23.71 1.18 3.91
N SER A 17 23.66 -0.02 3.32
CA SER A 17 23.17 -0.23 1.95
C SER A 17 21.69 0.09 1.81
N LEU A 18 20.86 -0.37 2.76
CA LEU A 18 19.43 -0.07 2.76
C LEU A 18 19.17 1.42 3.00
N ARG A 19 19.96 2.06 3.87
CA ARG A 19 19.90 3.52 4.06
C ARG A 19 20.22 4.27 2.77
N LYS A 20 21.26 3.86 2.03
CA LYS A 20 21.64 4.46 0.75
C LYS A 20 20.52 4.32 -0.29
N LEU A 21 19.93 3.14 -0.40
CA LEU A 21 18.81 2.87 -1.30
C LEU A 21 17.59 3.73 -0.93
N TRP A 22 17.26 3.83 0.36
CA TRP A 22 16.16 4.68 0.84
C TRP A 22 16.38 6.15 0.46
N LEU A 23 17.55 6.70 0.75
CA LEU A 23 17.88 8.10 0.42
C LEU A 23 17.81 8.38 -1.09
N ALA A 24 18.27 7.44 -1.92
CA ALA A 24 18.22 7.58 -3.38
C ALA A 24 16.79 7.58 -3.95
N ASN A 25 15.80 7.10 -3.19
CA ASN A 25 14.42 6.93 -3.66
C ASN A 25 13.40 7.78 -2.89
N GLN A 26 13.83 8.74 -2.05
CA GLN A 26 12.91 9.54 -1.23
C GLN A 26 11.94 10.41 -2.04
N GLN A 27 12.33 10.78 -3.26
CA GLN A 27 11.55 11.63 -4.17
C GLN A 27 11.10 10.86 -5.42
N THR A 28 11.12 9.52 -5.36
CA THR A 28 10.63 8.70 -6.46
C THR A 28 9.12 8.88 -6.57
N ASP A 29 8.68 9.36 -7.73
CA ASP A 29 7.27 9.37 -8.10
C ASP A 29 6.86 7.96 -8.56
N PHE A 30 5.92 7.34 -7.84
CA PHE A 30 5.38 6.01 -8.16
C PHE A 30 4.10 6.08 -9.01
N GLY A 31 3.69 7.29 -9.39
CA GLY A 31 2.47 7.54 -10.14
C GLY A 31 1.20 7.51 -9.28
N PRO A 32 0.07 7.94 -9.86
CA PRO A 32 -1.22 7.90 -9.19
C PRO A 32 -1.81 6.49 -9.19
N ILE A 33 -2.73 6.23 -8.26
CA ILE A 33 -3.59 5.06 -8.26
C ILE A 33 -5.06 5.48 -8.20
N THR A 34 -5.88 4.87 -9.04
CA THR A 34 -7.34 4.99 -8.96
C THR A 34 -7.89 3.95 -7.99
N ILE A 35 -8.72 4.37 -7.04
CA ILE A 35 -9.36 3.46 -6.09
C ILE A 35 -10.74 3.07 -6.62
N ASP A 36 -10.87 1.84 -7.12
CA ASP A 36 -12.13 1.34 -7.71
C ASP A 36 -13.01 0.59 -6.71
N SER A 37 -12.45 0.14 -5.59
CA SER A 37 -13.20 -0.60 -4.58
C SER A 37 -12.56 -0.50 -3.20
N LEU A 38 -13.37 -0.75 -2.18
CA LEU A 38 -12.93 -1.00 -0.81
C LEU A 38 -13.10 -2.48 -0.52
N THR A 39 -12.06 -3.13 -0.02
CA THR A 39 -12.10 -4.55 0.35
C THR A 39 -11.89 -4.72 1.84
N LEU A 40 -12.79 -5.46 2.49
CA LEU A 40 -12.66 -5.89 3.87
C LEU A 40 -11.86 -7.20 3.90
N PHE A 41 -10.69 -7.15 4.55
CA PHE A 41 -9.86 -8.32 4.76
C PHE A 41 -9.89 -8.80 6.21
N GLN A 42 -9.92 -10.11 6.41
CA GLN A 42 -9.53 -10.75 7.65
C GLN A 42 -8.06 -11.13 7.60
N SER A 43 -7.28 -10.67 8.58
CA SER A 43 -5.89 -11.08 8.76
C SER A 43 -5.83 -12.24 9.76
N GLN A 44 -5.29 -13.39 9.32
CA GLN A 44 -5.00 -14.53 10.20
C GLN A 44 -3.49 -14.72 10.28
N LEU A 45 -2.94 -14.49 11.47
CA LEU A 45 -1.54 -14.78 11.76
C LEU A 45 -1.39 -16.26 12.09
N THR A 46 -0.59 -16.96 11.30
CA THR A 46 -0.14 -18.33 11.61
C THR A 46 1.35 -18.29 11.96
N PRO A 47 1.88 -19.32 12.64
CA PRO A 47 3.32 -19.41 12.90
C PRO A 47 4.18 -19.34 11.62
N GLN A 48 3.65 -19.79 10.48
CA GLN A 48 4.34 -19.83 9.20
C GLN A 48 4.22 -18.52 8.41
N SER A 49 3.05 -17.88 8.41
CA SER A 49 2.82 -16.63 7.68
C SER A 49 1.52 -15.90 8.10
N ALA A 50 1.38 -14.64 7.66
CA ALA A 50 0.08 -13.98 7.65
C ALA A 50 -0.71 -14.39 6.40
N THR A 51 -1.97 -14.78 6.58
CA THR A 51 -2.93 -14.98 5.48
C THR A 51 -3.97 -13.88 5.51
N TYR A 52 -4.29 -13.32 4.34
CA TYR A 52 -5.33 -12.31 4.19
C TYR A 52 -6.50 -12.90 3.40
N ILE A 53 -7.67 -12.97 4.03
CA ILE A 53 -8.90 -13.50 3.44
C ILE A 53 -9.79 -12.33 3.06
N ASN A 54 -10.17 -12.23 1.79
CA ASN A 54 -11.17 -11.25 1.34
C ASN A 54 -12.55 -11.68 1.87
N LEU A 55 -13.15 -10.86 2.73
CA LEU A 55 -14.48 -11.10 3.27
C LEU A 55 -15.58 -10.46 2.42
N ALA A 56 -15.31 -9.27 1.88
CA ALA A 56 -16.22 -8.53 1.03
C ALA A 56 -15.46 -7.44 0.25
N SER A 57 -15.93 -7.16 -0.96
CA SER A 57 -15.47 -6.02 -1.75
C SER A 57 -16.67 -5.17 -2.17
N ILE A 58 -16.57 -3.87 -1.97
CA ILE A 58 -17.60 -2.90 -2.34
C ILE A 58 -17.01 -2.02 -3.45
N PRO A 59 -17.57 -2.01 -4.67
CA PRO A 59 -17.12 -1.12 -5.71
C PRO A 59 -17.43 0.33 -5.31
N LEU A 60 -16.48 1.23 -5.57
CA LEU A 60 -16.71 2.65 -5.45
C LEU A 60 -17.36 3.17 -6.75
N PRO A 61 -18.34 4.07 -6.66
CA PRO A 61 -18.89 4.70 -7.85
C PRO A 61 -17.78 5.45 -8.58
N ARG A 62 -17.65 5.22 -9.89
CA ARG A 62 -16.72 6.01 -10.70
C ARG A 62 -17.08 7.48 -10.55
N GLN A 63 -16.15 8.27 -10.03
CA GLN A 63 -16.29 9.71 -10.08
C GLN A 63 -16.22 10.11 -11.56
N HIS A 64 -17.31 10.67 -12.08
CA HIS A 64 -17.31 11.29 -13.40
C HIS A 64 -16.36 12.49 -13.31
N CYS A 65 -15.18 12.39 -13.90
CA CYS A 65 -14.30 13.55 -14.06
C CYS A 65 -14.95 14.41 -15.17
N PRO A 66 -15.47 15.62 -14.89
CA PRO A 66 -15.96 16.48 -15.95
C PRO A 66 -14.77 16.82 -16.83
N SER A 67 -14.86 16.48 -18.12
CA SER A 67 -13.92 16.94 -19.12
C SER A 67 -13.98 18.47 -19.18
N THR A 68 -12.99 19.15 -18.62
CA THR A 68 -12.73 20.54 -18.96
C THR A 68 -12.33 20.60 -20.44
N GLY A 69 -13.24 21.14 -21.26
CA GLY A 69 -12.96 21.56 -22.62
C GLY A 69 -12.22 22.89 -22.68
#